data_AF-A0A535Y631-F1
#
_entry.id   AF-A0A535Y631-F1
#
_cell.length_a   1.000
_cell.length_b   1.000
_cell.length_c   1.000
_cell.angle_alpha   90.00
_cell.angle_beta   90.00
_cell.angle_gamma   90.00
#
_symmetry.space_group_name_H-M   'P 1'
#
loop_
_entity.id
_entity.type
_entity.pdbx_description
1 polymer ?
#
loop_
_entity_poly.entity_id
_entity_poly.type
_entity_poly.pdbx_seq_one_letter_code
_entity_poly.pdbx_strand_id
1 'polypeptide(L)'
;MPVEFQGACFRLGHTMVRPSYRANLKGDGGKPFFGLIFDPALGDLAPAPGVDPGDLRGGFRAPRRFIGWQTFFNFNDNEVKPNKQMDTHISSPLFTLPLAAIASHKAPIALMQRNLLRHITWSMPSGQAIARAIGAEVLSAGDLEELTAYDMQLERNTPLFYYMLREAQLVPDTDIGKNAGGFHLGPVGGRIVAEVVIGLLDSDPNSYLVQQPGWTPTLQRPGPSFRMTDFLTFAGVDPATRRTKRPDLA
;
A
#
# COMPACT_ATOMS: atom_id res chain seq x y z
N MET A 1 -15.86 8.70 -8.57
CA MET A 1 -14.56 7.99 -8.58
C MET A 1 -14.72 6.73 -9.43
N PRO A 2 -13.85 6.48 -10.43
CA PRO A 2 -13.96 5.30 -11.30
C PRO A 2 -13.85 3.98 -10.53
N VAL A 3 -14.56 2.93 -10.97
CA VAL A 3 -14.57 1.63 -10.30
C VAL A 3 -13.24 0.90 -10.44
N GLU A 4 -12.56 1.10 -11.56
CA GLU A 4 -11.23 0.59 -11.89
C GLU A 4 -10.19 1.10 -10.89
N PHE A 5 -10.28 2.38 -10.53
CA PHE A 5 -9.41 3.00 -9.53
C PHE A 5 -9.64 2.40 -8.14
N GLN A 6 -10.86 2.45 -7.61
CA GLN A 6 -11.14 2.02 -6.22
C GLN A 6 -11.14 0.50 -6.04
N GLY A 7 -11.45 -0.24 -7.11
CA GLY A 7 -11.68 -1.69 -7.09
C GLY A 7 -10.46 -2.51 -7.52
N ALA A 8 -9.55 -1.91 -8.29
CA ALA A 8 -8.32 -2.56 -8.71
C ALA A 8 -7.09 -1.67 -8.45
N CYS A 9 -6.90 -0.60 -9.21
CA CYS A 9 -5.58 0.03 -9.33
C CYS A 9 -5.08 0.67 -8.03
N PHE A 10 -5.95 1.36 -7.29
CA PHE A 10 -5.60 1.96 -6.00
C PHE A 10 -5.57 0.94 -4.83
N ARG A 11 -5.66 -0.36 -5.14
CA ARG A 11 -5.45 -1.45 -4.18
C ARG A 11 -4.07 -2.09 -4.30
N LEU A 12 -3.17 -1.53 -5.13
CA LEU A 12 -1.79 -1.99 -5.25
C LEU A 12 -1.09 -2.23 -3.89
N GLY A 13 -1.46 -1.43 -2.88
CA GLY A 13 -0.89 -1.52 -1.54
C GLY A 13 -1.08 -2.88 -0.88
N HIS A 14 -2.06 -3.70 -1.31
CA HIS A 14 -2.26 -5.05 -0.78
C HIS A 14 -1.05 -5.97 -0.97
N THR A 15 -0.34 -5.90 -2.10
CA THR A 15 0.82 -6.75 -2.40
C THR A 15 2.10 -6.21 -1.77
N MET A 16 2.15 -4.89 -1.54
CA MET A 16 3.24 -4.19 -0.88
C MET A 16 3.34 -4.46 0.64
N VAL A 17 2.29 -5.03 1.25
CA VAL A 17 2.24 -5.30 2.70
C VAL A 17 3.27 -6.35 3.12
N ARG A 18 4.02 -6.10 4.19
CA ARG A 18 4.91 -7.07 4.83
C ARG A 18 4.14 -7.93 5.85
N PRO A 19 4.52 -9.19 6.10
CA PRO A 19 3.86 -10.02 7.10
C PRO A 19 4.06 -9.49 8.53
N SER A 20 5.12 -8.70 8.74
CA SER A 20 5.44 -8.05 10.00
C SER A 20 6.15 -6.72 9.78
N TYR A 21 6.07 -5.87 10.79
CA TYR A 21 6.77 -4.58 10.82
C TYR A 21 7.52 -4.41 12.12
N ARG A 22 8.66 -3.73 12.03
CA ARG A 22 9.29 -3.10 13.19
C ARG A 22 8.60 -1.76 13.42
N ALA A 23 7.63 -1.74 14.33
CA ALA A 23 6.84 -0.53 14.60
C ALA A 23 7.72 0.60 15.14
N ASN A 24 8.72 0.29 15.96
CA ASN A 24 9.71 1.23 16.48
C ASN A 24 10.96 0.50 17.03
N LEU A 25 11.94 1.28 17.51
CA LEU A 25 13.21 0.75 18.04
C LEU A 25 13.24 0.58 19.58
N LYS A 26 12.22 1.02 20.32
CA LYS A 26 12.26 1.12 21.80
C LYS A 26 10.93 0.85 22.52
N GLY A 27 9.94 0.31 21.83
CA GLY A 27 8.57 0.16 22.31
C GLY A 27 8.40 -0.97 23.32
N ASP A 28 9.25 -2.00 23.29
CA ASP A 28 9.10 -3.18 24.14
C ASP A 28 10.16 -3.18 25.26
N GLY A 29 9.86 -2.49 26.37
CA GLY A 29 10.79 -2.35 27.48
C GLY A 29 12.12 -1.68 27.09
N GLY A 30 12.08 -0.73 26.14
CA GLY A 30 13.27 -0.08 25.59
C GLY A 30 13.93 -0.83 24.42
N LYS A 31 13.42 -2.00 24.04
CA LYS A 31 13.87 -2.77 22.87
C LYS A 31 12.95 -2.54 21.65
N PRO A 32 13.39 -2.89 20.43
CA PRO A 32 12.56 -2.77 19.24
C PRO A 32 11.28 -3.60 19.34
N PHE A 33 10.14 -3.00 18.98
CA PHE A 33 8.88 -3.72 18.88
C PHE A 33 8.67 -4.22 17.46
N PHE A 34 8.63 -5.54 17.31
CA PHE A 34 8.25 -6.23 16.07
C PHE A 34 6.89 -6.88 16.28
N GLY A 35 5.99 -6.70 15.31
CA GLY A 35 4.68 -7.34 15.33
C GLY A 35 4.33 -7.90 13.96
N LEU A 36 3.72 -9.09 13.93
CA LEU A 36 2.99 -9.57 12.76
C LEU A 36 1.82 -8.62 12.47
N ILE A 37 1.41 -8.46 11.22
CA ILE A 37 0.20 -7.67 10.92
C ILE A 37 -1.05 -8.32 11.53
N PHE A 38 -1.11 -9.65 11.42
CA PHE A 38 -2.08 -10.52 12.05
C PHE A 38 -1.32 -11.78 12.48
N ASP A 39 -1.37 -12.09 13.77
CA ASP A 39 -0.79 -13.33 14.28
C ASP A 39 -1.81 -14.47 14.14
N PRO A 40 -1.52 -15.52 13.35
CA PRO A 40 -2.42 -16.64 13.19
C PRO A 40 -2.66 -17.41 14.51
N ALA A 41 -1.72 -17.36 15.46
CA ALA A 41 -1.89 -17.98 16.77
C ALA A 41 -2.95 -17.27 17.63
N LEU A 42 -3.17 -15.96 17.40
CA LEU A 42 -4.22 -15.20 18.05
C LEU A 42 -5.58 -15.37 17.37
N GLY A 43 -5.59 -15.65 16.06
CA GLY A 43 -6.82 -15.80 15.28
C GLY A 43 -7.82 -14.64 15.51
N ASP A 44 -9.10 -14.98 15.63
CA ASP A 44 -10.21 -14.06 15.90
C ASP A 44 -10.38 -13.69 17.38
N LEU A 45 -9.49 -14.14 18.26
CA LEU A 45 -9.61 -13.86 19.68
C LEU A 45 -9.54 -12.34 19.92
N ALA A 46 -10.61 -11.81 20.51
CA ALA A 46 -10.59 -10.47 21.08
C ALA A 46 -9.74 -10.52 22.36
N PRO A 47 -8.64 -9.75 22.44
CA PRO A 47 -7.91 -9.59 23.70
C PRO A 47 -8.86 -9.08 24.78
N ALA A 48 -8.60 -9.47 26.04
CA ALA A 48 -9.34 -8.93 27.16
C ALA A 48 -9.22 -7.38 27.18
N PRO A 49 -10.22 -6.66 27.70
CA PRO A 49 -10.17 -5.21 27.78
C PRO A 49 -8.88 -4.72 28.42
N GLY A 50 -8.21 -3.76 27.78
CA GLY A 50 -6.92 -3.22 28.25
C GLY A 50 -5.69 -4.07 27.95
N VAL A 51 -5.86 -5.26 27.34
CA VAL A 51 -4.74 -6.11 26.92
C VAL A 51 -4.34 -5.76 25.49
N ASP A 52 -3.07 -5.40 25.33
CA ASP A 52 -2.47 -5.15 24.03
C ASP A 52 -2.07 -6.47 23.33
N PRO A 53 -2.65 -6.83 22.17
CA PRO A 53 -2.25 -8.04 21.47
C PRO A 53 -0.82 -7.96 20.94
N GLY A 54 -0.19 -9.12 20.77
CA GLY A 54 1.19 -9.25 20.27
C GLY A 54 1.37 -8.93 18.79
N ASP A 55 0.27 -8.75 18.04
CA ASP A 55 0.28 -8.37 16.63
C ASP A 55 -0.16 -6.91 16.43
N LEU A 56 -0.15 -6.45 15.18
CA LEU A 56 -0.45 -5.07 14.80
C LEU A 56 -1.91 -4.87 14.40
N ARG A 57 -2.83 -5.75 14.84
CA ARG A 57 -4.26 -5.55 14.61
C ARG A 57 -4.72 -4.20 15.18
N GLY A 58 -5.62 -3.54 14.48
CA GLY A 58 -6.15 -2.23 14.86
C GLY A 58 -7.03 -2.28 16.11
N GLY A 59 -7.35 -1.11 16.68
CA GLY A 59 -8.26 -0.97 17.83
C GLY A 59 -7.59 -0.98 19.21
N PHE A 60 -6.26 -1.05 19.27
CA PHE A 60 -5.50 -1.11 20.54
C PHE A 60 -4.55 0.07 20.68
N ARG A 61 -4.48 0.63 21.89
CA ARG A 61 -3.53 1.69 22.27
C ARG A 61 -2.62 1.17 23.37
N ALA A 62 -1.31 1.24 23.14
CA ALA A 62 -0.30 0.89 24.13
C ALA A 62 0.99 1.69 23.88
N PRO A 63 1.83 1.92 24.90
CA PRO A 63 3.11 2.62 24.73
C PRO A 63 4.02 1.99 23.67
N ARG A 64 3.99 0.67 23.49
CA ARG A 64 4.80 0.01 22.46
C ARG A 64 4.32 0.26 21.03
N ARG A 65 3.09 0.77 20.82
CA ARG A 65 2.48 0.97 19.49
C ARG A 65 2.77 2.32 18.83
N PHE A 66 3.53 3.21 19.49
CA PHE A 66 3.97 4.44 18.84
C PHE A 66 4.85 4.12 17.63
N ILE A 67 4.54 4.72 16.48
CA ILE A 67 5.27 4.49 15.25
C ILE A 67 6.59 5.25 15.29
N GLY A 68 7.69 4.51 15.20
CA GLY A 68 9.01 5.08 14.97
C GLY A 68 9.20 5.30 13.48
N TRP A 69 8.87 6.50 12.99
CA TRP A 69 8.83 6.79 11.55
C TRP A 69 10.08 6.44 10.75
N GLN A 70 11.25 6.38 11.38
CA GLN A 70 12.50 5.95 10.73
C GLN A 70 12.53 4.48 10.30
N THR A 71 11.61 3.65 10.79
CA THR A 71 11.46 2.29 10.28
C THR A 71 10.69 2.26 8.96
N PHE A 72 10.03 3.37 8.58
CA PHE A 72 9.19 3.51 7.38
C PHE A 72 9.73 4.53 6.37
N PHE A 73 10.44 5.56 6.82
CA PHE A 73 11.03 6.61 5.99
C PHE A 73 12.54 6.66 6.16
N ASN A 74 13.25 6.90 5.05
CA ASN A 74 14.71 6.92 5.04
C ASN A 74 15.27 8.25 5.59
N PHE A 75 15.71 8.24 6.86
CA PHE A 75 16.45 9.35 7.49
C PHE A 75 17.98 9.20 7.34
N ASN A 76 18.45 8.33 6.45
CA ASN A 76 19.87 7.97 6.27
C ASN A 76 20.52 7.36 7.53
N ASP A 77 19.71 6.69 8.36
CA ASP A 77 20.14 5.99 9.59
C ASP A 77 20.19 4.46 9.41
N ASN A 78 19.94 3.96 8.19
CA ASN A 78 19.83 2.54 7.83
C ASN A 78 18.71 1.76 8.56
N GLU A 79 17.74 2.47 9.16
CA GLU A 79 16.64 1.83 9.88
C GLU A 79 15.38 1.61 9.02
N VAL A 80 15.30 2.25 7.86
CA VAL A 80 14.15 2.08 6.95
C VAL A 80 14.04 0.64 6.47
N LYS A 81 12.81 0.12 6.45
CA LYS A 81 12.46 -1.15 5.83
C LYS A 81 11.47 -0.88 4.70
N PRO A 82 11.91 -0.94 3.43
CA PRO A 82 11.02 -0.75 2.28
C PRO A 82 9.85 -1.73 2.28
N ASN A 83 8.77 -1.34 1.61
CA ASN A 83 7.64 -2.22 1.35
C ASN A 83 8.04 -3.38 0.42
N LYS A 84 7.15 -4.38 0.28
CA LYS A 84 7.29 -5.37 -0.79
C LYS A 84 7.06 -4.71 -2.15
N GLN A 85 7.56 -5.38 -3.20
CA GLN A 85 7.33 -4.98 -4.58
C GLN A 85 5.85 -5.10 -4.95
N MET A 86 5.44 -4.34 -5.95
CA MET A 86 4.17 -4.53 -6.65
C MET A 86 4.31 -5.73 -7.57
N ASP A 87 3.89 -6.88 -7.08
CA ASP A 87 3.94 -8.14 -7.83
C ASP A 87 2.64 -8.94 -7.66
N THR A 88 2.56 -10.10 -8.30
CA THR A 88 1.41 -11.00 -8.22
C THR A 88 1.38 -11.82 -6.93
N HIS A 89 2.30 -11.57 -5.99
CA HIS A 89 2.38 -12.25 -4.71
C HIS A 89 1.81 -11.38 -3.59
N ILE A 90 1.35 -12.03 -2.53
CA ILE A 90 0.84 -11.35 -1.35
C ILE A 90 1.34 -12.03 -0.09
N SER A 91 1.52 -11.25 0.99
CA SER A 91 1.95 -11.79 2.27
C SER A 91 0.93 -12.78 2.84
N SER A 92 1.42 -13.92 3.32
CA SER A 92 0.59 -15.03 3.83
C SER A 92 -0.47 -14.63 4.86
N PRO A 93 -0.23 -13.68 5.81
CA PRO A 93 -1.27 -13.30 6.77
C PRO A 93 -2.50 -12.64 6.12
N LEU A 94 -2.43 -12.21 4.86
CA LEU A 94 -3.55 -11.63 4.13
C LEU A 94 -4.49 -12.68 3.50
N PHE A 95 -4.16 -13.97 3.57
CA PHE A 95 -5.08 -15.06 3.23
C PHE A 95 -6.00 -15.45 4.40
N THR A 96 -5.62 -15.11 5.63
CA THR A 96 -6.34 -15.47 6.86
C THR A 96 -6.56 -14.23 7.72
N LEU A 97 -7.32 -13.27 7.19
CA LEU A 97 -7.65 -12.06 7.95
C LEU A 97 -8.54 -12.40 9.15
N PRO A 98 -8.28 -11.82 10.33
CA PRO A 98 -9.24 -11.88 11.43
C PRO A 98 -10.58 -11.23 11.02
N LEU A 99 -11.71 -11.82 11.40
CA LEU A 99 -13.06 -11.29 11.15
C LEU A 99 -13.23 -9.88 11.74
N ALA A 100 -12.58 -9.58 12.85
CA ALA A 100 -12.58 -8.23 13.44
C ALA A 100 -11.91 -7.18 12.53
N ALA A 101 -10.96 -7.58 11.68
CA ALA A 101 -10.32 -6.70 10.71
C ALA A 101 -11.16 -6.52 9.43
N ILE A 102 -12.27 -7.26 9.29
CA ILE A 102 -13.18 -7.19 8.17
C ILE A 102 -14.40 -6.36 8.58
N ALA A 103 -14.68 -5.27 7.87
CA ALA A 103 -15.81 -4.38 8.19
C ALA A 103 -17.18 -5.08 8.25
N SER A 104 -17.39 -6.14 7.45
CA SER A 104 -18.62 -6.94 7.47
C SER A 104 -18.64 -8.04 8.54
N HIS A 105 -17.53 -8.28 9.23
CA HIS A 105 -17.32 -9.38 10.17
C HIS A 105 -17.70 -10.77 9.60
N LYS A 106 -17.57 -10.93 8.28
CA LYS A 106 -18.03 -12.11 7.53
C LYS A 106 -16.99 -12.53 6.50
N ALA A 107 -16.96 -13.84 6.25
CA ALA A 107 -16.21 -14.47 5.18
C ALA A 107 -16.54 -13.86 3.79
N PRO A 108 -15.65 -14.01 2.79
CA PRO A 108 -14.36 -14.70 2.85
C PRO A 108 -13.28 -13.88 3.60
N ILE A 109 -12.37 -14.59 4.25
CA ILE A 109 -11.27 -14.00 5.04
C ILE A 109 -9.99 -13.76 4.23
N ALA A 110 -9.88 -14.33 3.02
CA ALA A 110 -8.75 -14.05 2.15
C ALA A 110 -8.92 -12.69 1.45
N LEU A 111 -7.99 -11.76 1.65
CA LEU A 111 -8.06 -10.40 1.10
C LEU A 111 -8.20 -10.41 -0.43
N MET A 112 -7.46 -11.31 -1.10
CA MET A 112 -7.50 -11.40 -2.56
C MET A 112 -8.80 -12.00 -3.10
N GLN A 113 -9.39 -12.95 -2.40
CA GLN A 113 -10.73 -13.45 -2.75
C GLN A 113 -11.76 -12.32 -2.65
N ARG A 114 -11.71 -11.50 -1.60
CA ARG A 114 -12.59 -10.33 -1.45
C ARG A 114 -12.39 -9.33 -2.58
N ASN A 115 -11.13 -9.11 -2.98
CA ASN A 115 -10.80 -8.19 -4.06
C ASN A 115 -11.34 -8.68 -5.42
N LEU A 116 -11.14 -9.96 -5.74
CA LEU A 116 -11.58 -10.54 -7.01
C LEU A 116 -13.12 -10.71 -7.08
N LEU A 117 -13.79 -11.08 -5.98
CA LEU A 117 -15.26 -11.09 -5.93
C LEU A 117 -15.86 -9.71 -6.20
N ARG A 118 -15.18 -8.64 -5.76
CA ARG A 118 -15.58 -7.26 -6.05
C ARG A 118 -15.41 -6.92 -7.54
N HIS A 119 -14.40 -7.47 -8.22
CA HIS A 119 -14.30 -7.31 -9.68
C HIS A 119 -15.53 -7.89 -10.38
N ILE A 120 -15.98 -9.08 -9.94
CA ILE A 120 -17.18 -9.72 -10.47
C ILE A 120 -18.43 -8.88 -10.16
N THR A 121 -18.57 -8.42 -8.91
CA THR A 121 -19.72 -7.63 -8.45
C THR A 121 -19.91 -6.34 -9.25
N TRP A 122 -18.80 -5.71 -9.66
CA TRP A 122 -18.82 -4.48 -10.45
C TRP A 122 -18.64 -4.71 -11.95
N SER A 123 -18.67 -5.97 -12.39
CA SER A 123 -18.49 -6.36 -13.80
C SER A 123 -17.27 -5.67 -14.43
N MET A 124 -16.17 -5.67 -13.68
CA MET A 124 -14.97 -4.93 -14.04
C MET A 124 -14.37 -5.48 -15.35
N PRO A 125 -14.04 -4.61 -16.33
CA PRO A 125 -13.40 -5.06 -17.54
C PRO A 125 -12.03 -5.70 -17.26
N SER A 126 -11.60 -6.61 -18.15
CA SER A 126 -10.27 -7.19 -18.07
C SER A 126 -9.20 -6.14 -18.32
N GLY A 127 -7.99 -6.39 -17.80
CA GLY A 127 -6.86 -5.49 -18.05
C GLY A 127 -6.57 -5.30 -19.54
N GLN A 128 -6.67 -6.37 -20.33
CA GLN A 128 -6.54 -6.32 -21.79
C GLN A 128 -7.61 -5.42 -22.44
N ALA A 129 -8.87 -5.49 -21.98
CA ALA A 129 -9.94 -4.68 -22.51
C ALA A 129 -9.70 -3.19 -22.23
N ILE A 130 -9.25 -2.86 -21.03
CA ILE A 130 -8.87 -1.48 -20.69
C ILE A 130 -7.66 -1.03 -21.50
N ALA A 131 -6.60 -1.85 -21.57
CA ALA A 131 -5.39 -1.53 -22.33
C ALA A 131 -5.74 -1.11 -23.77
N ARG A 132 -6.60 -1.89 -24.45
CA ARG A 132 -7.12 -1.53 -25.78
C ARG A 132 -7.90 -0.22 -25.78
N ALA A 133 -8.80 -0.03 -24.82
CA ALA A 133 -9.65 1.16 -24.75
C ALA A 133 -8.84 2.45 -24.55
N ILE A 134 -7.73 2.38 -23.80
CA ILE A 134 -6.85 3.53 -23.55
C ILE A 134 -5.69 3.63 -24.56
N GLY A 135 -5.56 2.68 -25.49
CA GLY A 135 -4.47 2.62 -26.47
C GLY A 135 -3.10 2.27 -25.88
N ALA A 136 -3.06 1.57 -24.74
CA ALA A 136 -1.84 1.02 -24.17
C ALA A 136 -1.48 -0.31 -24.84
N GLU A 137 -0.19 -0.67 -24.77
CA GLU A 137 0.28 -1.98 -25.19
C GLU A 137 -0.38 -3.07 -24.34
N VAL A 138 -0.90 -4.11 -25.00
CA VAL A 138 -1.56 -5.22 -24.33
C VAL A 138 -0.50 -6.28 -24.01
N LEU A 139 -0.36 -6.65 -22.74
CA LEU A 139 0.44 -7.80 -22.32
C LEU A 139 0.16 -9.03 -23.19
N SER A 140 1.22 -9.73 -23.57
CA SER A 140 1.16 -10.90 -24.43
C SER A 140 0.53 -12.09 -23.70
N ALA A 141 0.10 -13.10 -24.46
CA ALA A 141 -0.36 -14.35 -23.86
C ALA A 141 0.75 -15.06 -23.06
N GLY A 142 2.02 -14.91 -23.47
CA GLY A 142 3.16 -15.47 -22.75
C GLY A 142 3.40 -14.79 -21.40
N ASP A 143 3.14 -13.49 -21.31
CA ASP A 143 3.23 -12.76 -20.03
C ASP A 143 2.21 -13.25 -19.00
N LEU A 144 1.14 -13.90 -19.46
CA LEU A 144 -0.01 -14.33 -18.65
C LEU A 144 -0.21 -15.85 -18.69
N GLU A 145 0.79 -16.61 -19.15
CA GLU A 145 0.69 -18.04 -19.41
C GLU A 145 0.27 -18.82 -18.16
N GLU A 146 0.73 -18.43 -16.97
CA GLU A 146 0.37 -19.07 -15.70
C GLU A 146 -1.14 -19.04 -15.41
N LEU A 147 -1.89 -18.12 -16.01
CA LEU A 147 -3.33 -18.04 -15.85
C LEU A 147 -4.09 -19.11 -16.64
N THR A 148 -3.44 -19.78 -17.59
CA THR A 148 -4.03 -20.90 -18.34
C THR A 148 -4.36 -22.09 -17.45
N ALA A 149 -3.66 -22.23 -16.32
CA ALA A 149 -3.85 -23.32 -15.36
C ALA A 149 -5.24 -23.32 -14.68
N TYR A 150 -5.99 -22.22 -14.75
CA TYR A 150 -7.30 -22.08 -14.09
C TYR A 150 -8.50 -22.45 -14.99
N ASP A 151 -8.28 -22.85 -16.25
CA ASP A 151 -9.33 -23.27 -17.21
C ASP A 151 -10.55 -22.31 -17.31
N MET A 152 -10.27 -21.00 -17.24
CA MET A 152 -11.27 -19.93 -17.23
C MET A 152 -10.97 -18.84 -18.27
N GLN A 153 -10.02 -19.10 -19.19
CA GLN A 153 -9.54 -18.14 -20.20
C GLN A 153 -9.03 -16.82 -19.58
N LEU A 154 -8.47 -16.90 -18.37
CA LEU A 154 -8.00 -15.73 -17.62
C LEU A 154 -6.77 -15.09 -18.26
N GLU A 155 -6.00 -15.82 -19.06
CA GLU A 155 -4.91 -15.28 -19.87
C GLU A 155 -5.41 -14.33 -20.97
N ARG A 156 -6.69 -14.43 -21.36
CA ARG A 156 -7.36 -13.55 -22.33
C ARG A 156 -8.25 -12.50 -21.67
N ASN A 157 -8.75 -12.80 -20.47
CA ASN A 157 -9.69 -11.98 -19.71
C ASN A 157 -9.20 -11.76 -18.28
N THR A 158 -7.97 -11.28 -18.13
CA THR A 158 -7.31 -11.18 -16.83
C THR A 158 -8.01 -10.13 -15.95
N PRO A 159 -8.34 -10.44 -14.69
CA PRO A 159 -8.86 -9.45 -13.76
C PRO A 159 -7.92 -8.24 -13.68
N LEU A 160 -8.47 -7.04 -13.80
CA LEU A 160 -7.70 -5.79 -13.86
C LEU A 160 -6.62 -5.70 -12.77
N PHE A 161 -6.96 -6.04 -11.53
CA PHE A 161 -6.01 -6.03 -10.42
C PHE A 161 -4.79 -6.93 -10.67
N TYR A 162 -5.00 -8.13 -11.20
CA TYR A 162 -3.89 -9.03 -11.52
C TYR A 162 -3.06 -8.49 -12.68
N TYR A 163 -3.75 -8.03 -13.73
CA TYR A 163 -3.12 -7.50 -14.92
C TYR A 163 -2.15 -6.35 -14.62
N MET A 164 -2.60 -5.35 -13.85
CA MET A 164 -1.75 -4.19 -13.51
C MET A 164 -0.55 -4.55 -12.62
N LEU A 165 -0.65 -5.60 -11.81
CA LEU A 165 0.49 -6.11 -11.04
C LEU A 165 1.48 -6.83 -11.93
N ARG A 166 0.98 -7.61 -12.90
CA ARG A 166 1.85 -8.25 -13.89
C ARG A 166 2.55 -7.21 -14.76
N GLU A 167 1.85 -6.16 -15.19
CA GLU A 167 2.50 -5.03 -15.86
C GLU A 167 3.58 -4.42 -14.97
N ALA A 168 3.28 -4.15 -13.69
CA ALA A 168 4.26 -3.58 -12.77
C ALA A 168 5.53 -4.43 -12.66
N GLN A 169 5.41 -5.76 -12.63
CA GLN A 169 6.57 -6.68 -12.62
C GLN A 169 7.40 -6.64 -13.90
N LEU A 170 6.77 -6.34 -15.05
CA LEU A 170 7.41 -6.37 -16.36
C LEU A 170 8.03 -5.03 -16.76
N VAL A 171 7.49 -3.92 -16.27
CA VAL A 171 8.08 -2.61 -16.55
C VAL A 171 9.37 -2.46 -15.73
N PRO A 172 10.54 -2.29 -16.37
CA PRO A 172 11.80 -2.19 -15.65
C PRO A 172 11.95 -0.83 -14.96
N ASP A 173 12.50 -0.84 -13.75
CA ASP A 173 12.82 0.36 -13.00
C ASP A 173 14.18 0.92 -13.43
N THR A 174 14.21 2.19 -13.83
CA THR A 174 15.44 2.86 -14.27
C THR A 174 16.39 3.23 -13.14
N ASP A 175 15.89 3.33 -11.91
CA ASP A 175 16.60 3.85 -10.74
C ASP A 175 17.22 2.73 -9.88
N ILE A 176 16.66 1.52 -9.95
CA ILE A 176 17.09 0.36 -9.16
C ILE A 176 17.77 -0.71 -10.05
N GLY A 177 17.59 -0.61 -11.37
CA GLY A 177 18.33 -1.36 -12.38
C GLY A 177 17.43 -1.88 -13.50
N LYS A 178 17.92 -1.81 -14.75
CA LYS A 178 17.19 -2.09 -16.01
C LYS A 178 16.45 -3.44 -16.13
N ASN A 179 16.58 -4.34 -15.16
CA ASN A 179 15.95 -5.67 -15.16
C ASN A 179 15.09 -5.93 -13.91
N ALA A 180 14.82 -4.91 -13.09
CA ALA A 180 14.07 -5.05 -11.84
C ALA A 180 12.71 -4.37 -11.96
N GLY A 181 11.62 -5.14 -11.98
CA GLY A 181 10.25 -4.61 -11.99
C GLY A 181 9.61 -4.55 -10.60
N GLY A 182 8.38 -4.04 -10.55
CA GLY A 182 7.54 -3.99 -9.34
C GLY A 182 7.79 -2.76 -8.46
N PHE A 183 8.43 -1.72 -8.98
CA PHE A 183 8.73 -0.48 -8.24
C PHE A 183 7.86 0.71 -8.64
N HIS A 184 7.30 0.69 -9.84
CA HIS A 184 6.23 1.59 -10.29
C HIS A 184 5.09 0.78 -10.93
N LEU A 185 3.91 1.39 -11.03
CA LEU A 185 2.81 0.81 -11.79
C LEU A 185 3.16 0.77 -13.29
N GLY A 186 2.60 -0.21 -14.00
CA GLY A 186 2.69 -0.28 -15.45
C GLY A 186 1.72 0.67 -16.18
N PRO A 187 1.65 0.63 -17.52
CA PRO A 187 0.90 1.58 -18.32
C PRO A 187 -0.59 1.69 -17.95
N VAL A 188 -1.31 0.56 -17.81
CA VAL A 188 -2.75 0.60 -17.47
C VAL A 188 -2.94 1.08 -16.03
N GLY A 189 -2.30 0.40 -15.07
CA GLY A 189 -2.47 0.73 -13.65
C GLY A 189 -2.04 2.16 -13.31
N GLY A 190 -0.90 2.59 -13.85
CA GLY A 190 -0.32 3.91 -13.62
C GLY A 190 -1.18 5.01 -14.21
N ARG A 191 -1.69 4.84 -15.44
CA ARG A 191 -2.58 5.83 -16.08
C ARG A 191 -3.89 6.00 -15.33
N ILE A 192 -4.54 4.90 -14.91
CA ILE A 192 -5.78 4.98 -14.11
C ILE A 192 -5.54 5.74 -12.80
N VAL A 193 -4.46 5.44 -12.07
CA VAL A 193 -4.16 6.13 -10.81
C VAL A 193 -3.84 7.60 -11.05
N ALA A 194 -2.99 7.90 -12.02
CA ALA A 194 -2.57 9.27 -12.33
C ALA A 194 -3.74 10.13 -12.80
N GLU A 195 -4.55 9.68 -13.74
CA GLU A 195 -5.70 10.44 -14.26
C GLU A 195 -6.72 10.75 -13.16
N VAL A 196 -6.95 9.84 -12.21
CA VAL A 196 -7.84 10.10 -11.08
C VAL A 196 -7.25 11.11 -10.11
N VAL A 197 -5.98 10.97 -9.72
CA VAL A 197 -5.34 11.91 -8.77
C VAL A 197 -5.22 13.30 -9.38
N ILE A 198 -4.75 13.41 -10.63
CA ILE A 198 -4.64 14.67 -11.35
C ILE A 198 -6.03 15.28 -11.54
N GLY A 199 -7.00 14.50 -12.00
CA GLY A 199 -8.37 14.97 -12.19
C GLY A 199 -9.02 15.48 -10.90
N LEU A 200 -8.77 14.84 -9.76
CA LEU A 200 -9.24 15.34 -8.45
C LEU A 200 -8.59 16.68 -8.08
N LEU A 201 -7.28 16.82 -8.30
CA LEU A 201 -6.57 18.07 -8.01
C LEU A 201 -6.99 19.22 -8.95
N ASP A 202 -7.19 18.93 -10.23
CA ASP A 202 -7.57 19.93 -11.24
C ASP A 202 -9.05 20.36 -11.12
N SER A 203 -9.94 19.42 -10.79
CA SER A 203 -11.38 19.71 -10.68
C SER A 203 -11.83 20.27 -9.33
N ASP A 204 -11.02 20.15 -8.27
CA ASP A 204 -11.35 20.72 -6.97
C ASP A 204 -10.99 22.23 -6.95
N PRO A 205 -11.98 23.14 -6.91
CA PRO A 205 -11.72 24.57 -6.89
C PRO A 205 -10.95 25.00 -5.64
N ASN A 206 -10.95 24.22 -4.56
CA ASN A 206 -10.19 24.50 -3.34
C ASN A 206 -8.81 23.86 -3.32
N SER A 207 -8.40 23.15 -4.38
CA SER A 207 -7.08 22.53 -4.42
C SER A 207 -5.99 23.60 -4.44
N TYR A 208 -4.80 23.25 -3.94
CA TYR A 208 -3.64 24.15 -4.02
C TYR A 208 -3.25 24.46 -5.48
N LEU A 209 -3.48 23.54 -6.42
CA LEU A 209 -3.18 23.79 -7.84
C LEU A 209 -4.06 24.87 -8.45
N VAL A 210 -5.29 25.03 -7.95
CA VAL A 210 -6.22 26.09 -8.38
C VAL A 210 -6.04 27.36 -7.56
N GLN A 211 -6.02 27.25 -6.23
CA GLN A 211 -5.97 28.40 -5.32
C GLN A 211 -4.61 29.11 -5.31
N GLN A 212 -3.50 28.36 -5.45
CA GLN A 212 -2.14 28.89 -5.43
C GLN A 212 -1.21 28.10 -6.39
N PRO A 213 -1.34 28.28 -7.72
CA PRO A 213 -0.62 27.47 -8.72
C PRO A 213 0.92 27.52 -8.60
N GLY A 214 1.47 28.62 -8.09
CA GLY A 214 2.91 28.79 -7.85
C GLY A 214 3.38 28.36 -6.46
N TRP A 215 2.51 27.74 -5.66
CA TRP A 215 2.86 27.31 -4.32
C TRP A 215 3.98 26.28 -4.35
N THR A 216 4.92 26.44 -3.42
CA THR A 216 5.95 25.43 -3.14
C THR A 216 5.98 25.16 -1.64
N PRO A 217 6.36 23.94 -1.21
CA PRO A 217 6.49 23.62 0.21
C PRO A 217 7.43 24.61 0.91
N THR A 218 7.02 25.09 2.08
CA THR A 218 7.75 26.10 2.87
C THR A 218 8.48 25.52 4.08
N LEU A 219 8.29 24.24 4.38
CA LEU A 219 8.88 23.56 5.53
C LEU A 219 10.34 23.16 5.26
N GLN A 220 11.21 23.29 6.26
CA GLN A 220 12.61 22.81 6.45
C GLN A 220 13.56 22.75 5.24
N ARG A 221 13.16 22.15 4.12
CA ARG A 221 13.78 22.25 2.80
C ARG A 221 12.77 22.87 1.81
N PRO A 222 12.61 24.21 1.84
CA PRO A 222 11.68 24.88 0.94
C PRO A 222 12.12 24.74 -0.53
N GLY A 223 11.15 24.58 -1.43
CA GLY A 223 11.38 24.43 -2.87
C GLY A 223 10.88 23.11 -3.47
N PRO A 224 11.28 22.76 -4.71
CA PRO A 224 10.72 21.62 -5.45
C PRO A 224 11.13 20.23 -4.94
N SER A 225 12.03 20.16 -3.96
CA SER A 225 12.67 18.94 -3.47
C SER A 225 12.16 18.45 -2.10
N PHE A 226 10.99 18.92 -1.67
CA PHE A 226 10.35 18.52 -0.42
C PHE A 226 10.11 17.00 -0.34
N ARG A 227 10.43 16.41 0.82
CA ARG A 227 10.23 15.00 1.11
C ARG A 227 9.38 14.81 2.35
N MET A 228 8.74 13.65 2.47
CA MET A 228 8.03 13.27 3.71
C MET A 228 8.92 13.31 4.96
N THR A 229 10.22 13.10 4.83
CA THR A 229 11.17 13.24 5.95
C THR A 229 11.24 14.67 6.49
N ASP A 230 11.07 15.69 5.64
CA ASP A 230 11.09 17.09 6.06
C ASP A 230 9.83 17.43 6.86
N PHE A 231 8.68 16.90 6.45
CA PHE A 231 7.43 17.00 7.22
C PHE A 231 7.54 16.35 8.60
N LEU A 232 8.07 15.12 8.65
CA LEU A 232 8.23 14.39 9.91
C LEU A 232 9.23 15.06 10.85
N THR A 233 10.27 15.67 10.29
CA THR A 233 11.26 16.43 11.06
C THR A 233 10.62 17.72 11.58
N PHE A 234 9.81 18.41 10.78
CA PHE A 234 9.05 19.59 11.22
C PHE A 234 8.08 19.25 12.36
N ALA A 235 7.38 18.13 12.26
CA ALA A 235 6.48 17.63 13.31
C ALA A 235 7.23 17.24 14.59
N GLY A 236 8.56 17.05 14.52
CA GLY A 236 9.39 16.67 15.65
C GLY A 236 9.29 15.18 15.99
N VAL A 237 9.03 14.34 14.99
CA VAL A 237 8.86 12.89 15.15
C VAL A 237 9.95 12.09 14.42
N ASP A 238 10.96 12.78 13.90
CA ASP A 238 12.18 12.19 13.34
C ASP A 238 13.10 11.61 14.45
N PRO A 239 14.11 10.80 14.10
CA PRO A 239 15.04 10.19 15.07
C PRO A 239 15.76 11.16 16.01
N ALA A 240 16.14 12.34 15.51
CA ALA A 240 16.96 13.34 16.17
C ALA A 240 16.14 14.23 17.11
N THR A 241 14.92 14.60 16.74
CA THR A 241 14.10 15.57 17.50
C THR A 241 13.05 14.93 18.41
N ARG A 242 12.59 13.70 18.13
CA ARG A 242 11.50 13.07 18.90
C ARG A 242 11.76 12.89 20.40
N ARG A 243 13.01 13.00 20.85
CA ARG A 243 13.39 12.86 22.27
C ARG A 243 13.37 14.19 23.04
N THR A 244 13.34 15.33 22.34
CA THR A 244 13.27 16.65 22.98
C THR A 244 11.83 17.02 23.35
N LYS A 245 10.84 16.45 22.64
CA LYS A 245 9.42 16.53 23.01
C LYS A 245 9.09 15.33 23.89
N ARG A 246 8.97 15.51 25.22
CA ARG A 246 8.28 14.52 26.06
C ARG A 246 6.79 14.62 25.70
N PRO A 247 6.16 13.58 25.15
CA PRO A 247 4.71 13.61 25.01
C PRO A 247 4.13 13.54 26.42
N ASP A 248 3.45 14.60 26.83
CA ASP A 248 2.53 14.58 27.97
C ASP A 248 1.38 13.66 27.58
N LEU A 249 1.55 12.36 27.84
CA LEU A 249 0.49 11.37 27.70
C LEU A 249 -0.36 11.47 28.97
N ALA A 250 -1.25 12.46 29.01
CA ALA A 250 -2.40 12.47 29.91
C ALA A 250 -3.44 11.41 29.48
#